data_AF-A0A9D1UUN8-F1
#
_entry.id   AF-A0A9D1UUN8-F1
#
_cell.length_a   1.000
_cell.length_b   1.000
_cell.length_c   1.000
_cell.angle_alpha   90.00
_cell.angle_beta   90.00
_cell.angle_gamma   90.00
#
_symmetry.space_group_name_H-M   'P 1'
#
loop_
_entity.id
_entity.type
_entity.pdbx_description
1 polymer ?
#
loop_
_entity_poly.entity_id
_entity_poly.type
_entity_poly.pdbx_seq_one_letter_code
_entity_poly.pdbx_strand_id
1 'polypeptide(L)'
;SDRVVDVPEGSVRIVLSAGLARMGSKYGANALRLVHLDAGVTRGQLLAAAVGHGFQPQLHLRSDTEELQRQIRRPRKSDPITCMVSFQVREDRQRTSTMASSGRKADGEASGAGRPEGAGRPEETEESAESPGVLDTLLRFAEDGSDTTATRAVGAAFASLDAGIPDRSSHRMWEQRPVGPDVVSRVASRIMEARNELAQGTASPRTDFAVIGQRVEGTSPRSWDITAEGSLELITRLEDQPLADAVIQPEYSLAPVLVVATVRLAELSRWGGSRAYLDALMEAGTGLHAGWLEMRRHGLEGGVFAGILPDKSVKRLLNGSLWDRRPVLALAMGHPLPSEKEQA
;
A
#
# COMPACT_ATOMS: atom_id res chain seq x y z
N SER A 1 2.99 -11.46 -18.72
CA SER A 1 3.62 -12.79 -18.85
C SER A 1 2.54 -13.82 -18.63
N ASP A 2 2.15 -14.56 -19.67
CA ASP A 2 0.98 -15.44 -19.65
C ASP A 2 1.29 -16.83 -19.06
N ARG A 3 2.17 -16.87 -18.06
CA ARG A 3 2.55 -18.12 -17.41
C ARG A 3 1.46 -18.48 -16.42
N VAL A 4 0.61 -19.44 -16.80
CA VAL A 4 -0.28 -20.13 -15.87
C VAL A 4 0.59 -20.99 -14.95
N VAL A 5 0.46 -20.80 -13.64
CA VAL A 5 1.13 -21.60 -12.62
C VAL A 5 0.05 -22.37 -11.89
N ASP A 6 0.10 -23.69 -11.96
CA ASP A 6 -0.81 -24.55 -11.20
C ASP A 6 -0.58 -24.30 -9.71
N VAL A 7 -1.63 -23.78 -9.06
CA VAL A 7 -1.65 -23.55 -7.63
C VAL A 7 -2.07 -24.86 -6.96
N PRO A 8 -1.24 -25.46 -6.08
CA PRO A 8 -1.63 -26.65 -5.33
C PRO A 8 -2.93 -26.40 -4.55
N GLU A 9 -3.76 -27.42 -4.40
CA GLU A 9 -4.91 -27.36 -3.49
C GLU A 9 -4.43 -26.95 -2.09
N GLY A 10 -4.89 -25.79 -1.60
CA GLY A 10 -4.46 -25.24 -0.31
C GLY A 10 -4.34 -23.72 -0.30
N SER A 11 -3.51 -23.22 0.63
CA SER A 11 -3.25 -21.77 0.79
C SER A 11 -2.03 -21.34 0.00
N VAL A 12 -2.18 -20.34 -0.89
CA VAL A 12 -1.05 -19.69 -1.59
C VAL A 12 -0.52 -18.58 -0.72
N ARG A 13 0.80 -18.46 -0.59
CA ARG A 13 1.46 -17.30 0.04
C ARG A 13 2.20 -16.51 -1.01
N ILE A 14 1.90 -15.21 -1.08
CA ILE A 14 2.65 -14.25 -1.90
C ILE A 14 3.49 -13.40 -0.96
N VAL A 15 4.79 -13.36 -1.23
CA VAL A 15 5.77 -12.53 -0.52
C VAL A 15 6.19 -11.38 -1.43
N LEU A 16 6.02 -10.15 -0.95
CA LEU A 16 6.46 -8.95 -1.65
C LEU A 16 7.83 -8.53 -1.13
N SER A 17 8.88 -8.72 -1.93
CA SER A 17 10.21 -8.18 -1.68
C SER A 17 10.46 -6.92 -2.51
N ALA A 18 11.07 -5.92 -1.90
CA ALA A 18 11.41 -4.66 -2.55
C ALA A 18 12.79 -4.70 -3.18
N GLY A 19 12.95 -4.48 -4.50
CA GLY A 19 14.28 -4.42 -5.14
C GLY A 19 15.05 -3.12 -4.80
N LEU A 20 15.45 -2.96 -3.53
CA LEU A 20 16.07 -1.76 -2.98
C LEU A 20 17.39 -1.42 -3.66
N ALA A 21 18.22 -2.41 -4.01
CA ALA A 21 19.49 -2.16 -4.73
C ALA A 21 19.25 -1.47 -6.09
N ARG A 22 18.21 -1.88 -6.83
CA ARG A 22 17.85 -1.26 -8.11
C ARG A 22 17.38 0.18 -7.90
N MET A 23 16.50 0.39 -6.91
CA MET A 23 15.97 1.73 -6.60
C MET A 23 17.02 2.66 -6.01
N GLY A 24 17.97 2.14 -5.23
CA GLY A 24 19.05 2.88 -4.60
C GLY A 24 19.95 3.59 -5.60
N SER A 25 20.24 2.95 -6.74
CA SER A 25 21.04 3.56 -7.82
C SER A 25 20.44 4.86 -8.39
N LYS A 26 19.10 4.95 -8.42
CA LYS A 26 18.37 6.08 -9.00
C LYS A 26 17.94 7.11 -7.95
N TYR A 27 17.55 6.64 -6.77
CA TYR A 27 16.87 7.47 -5.76
C TYR A 27 17.67 7.66 -4.46
N GLY A 28 18.84 7.03 -4.34
CA GLY A 28 19.70 7.13 -3.15
C GLY A 28 18.96 6.79 -1.87
N ALA A 29 19.09 7.66 -0.85
CA ALA A 29 18.43 7.50 0.45
C ALA A 29 16.90 7.46 0.39
N ASN A 30 16.27 7.99 -0.67
CA ASN A 30 14.82 7.95 -0.84
C ASN A 30 14.30 6.60 -1.34
N ALA A 31 15.18 5.71 -1.80
CA ALA A 31 14.78 4.42 -2.37
C ALA A 31 13.95 3.59 -1.39
N LEU A 32 14.33 3.55 -0.10
CA LEU A 32 13.60 2.79 0.91
C LEU A 32 12.16 3.29 1.09
N ARG A 33 11.96 4.60 1.05
CA ARG A 33 10.62 5.19 1.11
C ARG A 33 9.79 4.79 -0.11
N LEU A 34 10.35 4.94 -1.31
CA LEU A 34 9.65 4.65 -2.56
C LEU A 34 9.25 3.18 -2.67
N VAL A 35 10.13 2.25 -2.29
CA VAL A 35 9.78 0.82 -2.36
C VAL A 35 8.65 0.42 -1.42
N HIS A 36 8.49 1.08 -0.26
CA HIS A 36 7.38 0.80 0.65
C HIS A 36 6.07 1.40 0.16
N LEU A 37 6.12 2.57 -0.50
CA LEU A 37 4.96 3.14 -1.19
C LEU A 37 4.48 2.23 -2.33
N ASP A 38 5.41 1.78 -3.17
CA ASP A 38 5.13 0.85 -4.28
C ASP A 38 4.64 -0.52 -3.78
N ALA A 39 5.20 -1.02 -2.67
CA ALA A 39 4.71 -2.23 -2.02
C ALA A 39 3.27 -2.04 -1.50
N GLY A 40 2.93 -0.87 -0.98
CA GLY A 40 1.56 -0.52 -0.60
C GLY A 40 0.60 -0.55 -1.78
N VAL A 41 0.99 0.05 -2.92
CA VAL A 41 0.21 0.01 -4.17
C VAL A 41 0.02 -1.43 -4.65
N THR A 42 1.10 -2.21 -4.68
CA THR A 42 1.09 -3.62 -5.10
C THR A 42 0.21 -4.47 -4.17
N ARG A 43 0.26 -4.23 -2.86
CA ARG A 43 -0.62 -4.87 -1.88
C ARG A 43 -2.09 -4.57 -2.17
N GLY A 44 -2.45 -3.31 -2.40
CA GLY A 44 -3.83 -2.95 -2.75
C GLY A 44 -4.32 -3.62 -4.03
N GLN A 45 -3.48 -3.63 -5.07
CA GLN A 45 -3.75 -4.31 -6.33
C GLN A 45 -4.01 -5.81 -6.12
N LEU A 46 -3.15 -6.45 -5.34
CA LEU A 46 -3.23 -7.89 -5.07
C LEU A 46 -4.50 -8.25 -4.29
N LEU A 47 -4.85 -7.45 -3.27
CA LEU A 47 -6.07 -7.65 -2.48
C LEU A 47 -7.32 -7.48 -3.34
N ALA A 48 -7.40 -6.44 -4.17
CA ALA A 48 -8.51 -6.22 -5.09
C ALA A 48 -8.67 -7.39 -6.08
N ALA A 49 -7.60 -7.79 -6.75
CA ALA A 49 -7.62 -8.92 -7.69
C ALA A 49 -8.05 -10.23 -7.00
N ALA A 50 -7.48 -10.53 -5.83
CA ALA A 50 -7.81 -11.74 -5.09
C ALA A 50 -9.30 -11.80 -4.72
N VAL A 51 -9.85 -10.71 -4.18
CA VAL A 51 -11.28 -10.63 -3.81
C VAL A 51 -12.16 -10.76 -5.05
N GLY A 52 -11.84 -10.09 -6.15
CA GLY A 52 -12.56 -10.20 -7.43
C GLY A 52 -12.60 -11.61 -7.99
N HIS A 53 -11.51 -12.38 -7.81
CA HIS A 53 -11.43 -13.77 -8.24
C HIS A 53 -12.00 -14.78 -7.22
N GLY A 54 -12.55 -14.31 -6.10
CA GLY A 54 -13.21 -15.15 -5.09
C GLY A 54 -12.27 -15.79 -4.06
N PHE A 55 -11.03 -15.32 -3.97
CA PHE A 55 -10.12 -15.69 -2.89
C PHE A 55 -10.43 -14.91 -1.62
N GLN A 56 -10.08 -15.50 -0.47
CA GLN A 56 -10.08 -14.83 0.83
C GLN A 56 -8.63 -14.50 1.22
N PRO A 57 -8.19 -13.24 1.03
CA PRO A 57 -6.86 -12.85 1.43
C PRO A 57 -6.74 -12.78 2.96
N GLN A 58 -5.61 -13.24 3.45
CA GLN A 58 -5.18 -13.08 4.83
C GLN A 58 -3.86 -12.31 4.86
N LEU A 59 -3.88 -11.13 5.46
CA LEU A 59 -2.70 -10.31 5.63
C LEU A 59 -1.92 -10.82 6.85
N HIS A 60 -0.62 -11.02 6.68
CA HIS A 60 0.28 -11.28 7.81
C HIS A 60 0.69 -9.95 8.42
N LEU A 61 0.47 -9.79 9.73
CA LEU A 61 0.75 -8.54 10.43
C LEU A 61 2.26 -8.24 10.48
N ARG A 62 3.09 -9.29 10.51
CA ARG A 62 4.53 -9.24 10.31
C ARG A 62 4.98 -10.22 9.23
N SER A 63 5.96 -9.79 8.44
CA SER A 63 6.50 -10.60 7.33
C SER A 63 8.00 -10.44 7.13
N ASP A 64 8.63 -9.53 7.88
CA ASP A 64 10.08 -9.31 7.86
C ASP A 64 10.75 -10.19 8.91
N THR A 65 10.89 -11.49 8.62
CA THR A 65 11.66 -12.43 9.45
C THR A 65 12.95 -12.84 8.74
N GLU A 66 13.99 -13.15 9.51
CA GLU A 66 15.24 -13.61 8.95
C GLU A 66 15.07 -14.95 8.23
N GLU A 67 14.23 -15.83 8.79
CA GLU A 67 13.91 -17.11 8.18
C GLU A 67 13.22 -16.97 6.83
N LEU A 68 12.20 -16.12 6.71
CA LEU A 68 11.53 -15.91 5.43
C LEU A 68 12.47 -15.26 4.40
N GLN A 69 13.34 -14.35 4.86
CA GLN A 69 14.36 -13.72 4.02
C GLN A 69 15.37 -14.77 3.48
N ARG A 70 15.79 -15.73 4.32
CA ARG A 70 16.64 -16.86 3.91
C ARG A 70 15.93 -17.77 2.91
N GLN A 71 14.64 -18.07 3.13
CA GLN A 71 13.84 -18.92 2.24
C GLN A 71 13.75 -18.38 0.83
N ILE A 72 13.57 -17.06 0.67
CA ILE A 72 13.54 -16.43 -0.67
C ILE A 72 14.94 -16.25 -1.30
N ARG A 73 16.01 -16.61 -0.57
CA ARG A 73 17.42 -16.50 -1.01
C ARG A 73 17.80 -15.10 -1.51
N ARG A 74 17.34 -14.07 -0.79
CA ARG A 74 17.64 -12.67 -1.12
C ARG A 74 18.26 -11.95 0.08
N PRO A 75 19.31 -11.14 -0.09
CA PRO A 75 19.85 -10.34 1.01
C PRO A 75 18.85 -9.26 1.45
N ARG A 76 18.64 -9.07 2.76
CA ARG A 76 17.72 -8.04 3.26
C ARG A 76 18.13 -6.63 2.87
N LYS A 77 19.43 -6.33 2.87
CA LYS A 77 19.95 -5.00 2.53
C LYS A 77 19.67 -4.61 1.07
N SER A 78 19.53 -5.58 0.17
CA SER A 78 19.22 -5.34 -1.25
C SER A 78 17.76 -5.55 -1.59
N ASP A 79 17.08 -6.47 -0.89
CA ASP A 79 15.76 -6.98 -1.24
C ASP A 79 14.90 -7.30 0.00
N PRO A 80 14.58 -6.30 0.85
CA PRO A 80 13.83 -6.56 2.08
C PRO A 80 12.40 -7.02 1.77
N ILE A 81 11.90 -7.98 2.55
CA ILE A 81 10.48 -8.33 2.55
C ILE A 81 9.67 -7.17 3.14
N THR A 82 8.64 -6.75 2.41
CA THR A 82 7.75 -5.65 2.77
C THR A 82 6.40 -6.15 3.24
N CYS A 83 5.87 -7.21 2.61
CA CYS A 83 4.54 -7.74 2.90
C CYS A 83 4.47 -9.23 2.60
N MET A 84 3.58 -9.94 3.31
CA MET A 84 3.15 -11.29 2.95
C MET A 84 1.62 -11.37 3.03
N VAL A 85 1.02 -12.01 2.03
CA VAL A 85 -0.42 -12.25 1.95
C VAL A 85 -0.66 -13.72 1.63
N SER A 86 -1.49 -14.40 2.43
CA SER A 86 -2.01 -15.72 2.10
C SER A 86 -3.35 -15.61 1.39
N PHE A 87 -3.68 -16.57 0.53
CA PHE A 87 -4.98 -16.65 -0.13
C PHE A 87 -5.59 -18.02 0.13
N GLN A 88 -6.82 -18.03 0.62
CA GLN A 88 -7.63 -19.24 0.75
C GLN A 88 -8.67 -19.28 -0.38
N VAL A 89 -8.87 -20.46 -0.97
CA VAL A 89 -9.95 -20.69 -1.94
C VAL A 89 -11.26 -20.82 -1.17
N ARG A 90 -12.30 -20.08 -1.55
CA ARG A 90 -13.65 -20.28 -0.98
C ARG A 90 -14.16 -21.66 -1.37
N GLU A 91 -14.38 -22.51 -0.37
CA GLU A 91 -14.93 -23.88 -0.55
C GLU A 91 -16.31 -23.89 -1.25
N ASP A 92 -17.04 -22.77 -1.25
CA ASP A 92 -18.38 -22.66 -1.85
C ASP A 92 -18.44 -22.92 -3.37
N ARG A 93 -17.32 -22.78 -4.10
CA ARG A 93 -17.27 -23.15 -5.54
C ARG A 93 -17.15 -24.65 -5.80
N GLN A 94 -16.74 -25.45 -4.81
CA GLN A 94 -16.57 -26.90 -4.99
C GLN A 94 -17.88 -27.70 -4.83
N ARG A 95 -18.91 -27.13 -4.20
CA ARG A 95 -20.19 -27.83 -4.01
C ARG A 95 -21.10 -27.84 -5.25
N THR A 96 -20.81 -27.07 -6.30
CA THR A 96 -21.59 -27.08 -7.55
C THR A 96 -20.97 -27.93 -8.68
N SER A 97 -19.79 -28.53 -8.51
CA SER A 97 -19.17 -29.34 -9.58
C SER A 97 -18.81 -30.79 -9.23
N THR A 98 -19.22 -31.33 -8.06
CA THR A 98 -18.81 -32.70 -7.69
C THR A 98 -19.87 -33.44 -6.88
N MET A 99 -21.00 -33.77 -7.52
CA MET A 99 -21.62 -35.08 -7.34
C MET A 99 -20.99 -36.05 -8.36
N ALA A 100 -19.76 -36.46 -8.13
CA ALA A 100 -19.18 -37.66 -8.75
C ALA A 100 -17.89 -38.05 -8.03
N SER A 101 -17.81 -39.34 -7.69
CA SER A 101 -16.65 -40.08 -7.20
C SER A 101 -16.28 -39.83 -5.72
N SER A 102 -16.60 -40.75 -4.81
CA SER A 102 -16.07 -42.12 -4.64
C SER A 102 -14.89 -42.11 -3.67
N GLY A 103 -15.12 -42.72 -2.52
CA GLY A 103 -14.23 -42.73 -1.37
C GLY A 103 -12.82 -43.26 -1.62
N ARG A 104 -11.89 -42.84 -0.75
CA ARG A 104 -10.68 -43.59 -0.44
C ARG A 104 -10.35 -43.47 1.04
N LYS A 105 -9.96 -44.64 1.57
CA LYS A 105 -9.64 -44.96 2.96
C LYS A 105 -8.38 -44.25 3.44
N ALA A 106 -8.36 -44.00 4.75
CA ALA A 106 -7.20 -43.62 5.53
C ALA A 106 -6.39 -44.86 5.93
N ASP A 107 -5.07 -44.76 5.78
CA ASP A 107 -3.99 -45.48 6.48
C ASP A 107 -2.92 -44.37 6.65
N GLY A 108 -2.15 -44.17 7.72
CA GLY A 108 -1.64 -45.04 8.76
C GLY A 108 -0.17 -44.61 8.99
N GLU A 109 0.11 -44.06 10.17
CA GLU A 109 1.39 -43.86 10.91
C GLU A 109 2.77 -43.92 10.21
N ALA A 110 3.67 -42.99 10.59
CA ALA A 110 4.94 -43.35 11.27
C ALA A 110 5.71 -42.11 11.78
N SER A 111 6.00 -42.15 13.08
CA SER A 111 6.95 -41.32 13.83
C SER A 111 8.39 -41.76 13.55
N GLY A 112 9.31 -40.80 13.39
CA GLY A 112 10.74 -41.04 13.21
C GLY A 112 11.57 -40.07 14.03
N ALA A 113 12.25 -40.61 15.05
CA ALA A 113 13.05 -39.90 16.04
C ALA A 113 14.51 -39.66 15.59
N GLY A 114 15.02 -38.45 15.87
CA GLY A 114 16.20 -38.28 16.73
C GLY A 114 17.61 -38.11 16.12
N ARG A 115 18.34 -37.19 16.77
CA ARG A 115 19.82 -37.01 16.97
C ARG A 115 20.60 -36.08 16.02
N PRO A 116 21.75 -35.53 16.48
CA PRO A 116 21.96 -34.81 17.74
C PRO A 116 22.72 -33.47 17.55
N GLU A 117 22.74 -32.69 18.62
CA GLU A 117 23.50 -31.46 18.82
C GLU A 117 25.02 -31.65 18.65
N GLY A 118 25.63 -30.75 17.88
CA GLY A 118 27.07 -30.56 17.82
C GLY A 118 27.44 -29.22 18.46
N ALA A 119 28.04 -29.28 19.65
CA ALA A 119 28.64 -28.14 20.34
C ALA A 119 29.96 -27.73 19.64
N GLY A 120 30.14 -26.43 19.39
CA GLY A 120 31.36 -25.89 18.81
C GLY A 120 31.56 -24.40 19.09
N ARG A 121 32.38 -24.13 20.11
CA ARG A 121 33.25 -22.95 20.40
C ARG A 121 32.71 -21.51 20.25
N PRO A 122 32.87 -20.66 21.29
CA PRO A 122 32.79 -19.22 21.12
C PRO A 122 34.08 -18.70 20.48
N GLU A 123 33.98 -18.12 19.28
CA GLU A 123 34.99 -17.20 18.75
C GLU A 123 34.75 -15.83 19.40
N GLU A 124 35.68 -15.44 20.28
CA GLU A 124 35.80 -14.05 20.74
C GLU A 124 36.25 -13.20 19.55
N THR A 125 35.27 -12.66 18.84
CA THR A 125 35.48 -11.62 17.85
C THR A 125 35.35 -10.29 18.58
N GLU A 126 36.46 -9.57 18.74
CA GLU A 126 36.45 -8.17 19.16
C GLU A 126 35.73 -7.35 18.07
N GLU A 127 34.39 -7.31 18.15
CA GLU A 127 33.55 -6.40 17.38
C GLU A 127 33.79 -4.98 17.90
N SER A 128 34.63 -4.24 17.17
CA SER A 128 34.54 -2.79 17.18
C SER A 128 33.10 -2.42 16.81
N ALA A 129 32.34 -1.94 17.81
CA ALA A 129 30.94 -1.59 17.67
C ALA A 129 30.80 -0.37 16.75
N GLU A 130 30.91 -0.57 15.44
CA GLU A 130 30.44 0.37 14.46
C GLU A 130 28.94 0.57 14.71
N SER A 131 28.58 1.80 15.06
CA SER A 131 27.17 2.14 15.27
C SER A 131 26.40 1.76 14.00
N PRO A 132 25.35 0.93 14.10
CA PRO A 132 24.65 0.43 12.93
C PRO A 132 24.15 1.61 12.10
N GLY A 133 24.43 1.56 10.79
CA GLY A 133 24.00 2.60 9.86
C GLY A 133 22.48 2.81 9.90
N VAL A 134 22.01 3.97 9.43
CA VAL A 134 20.57 4.32 9.41
C VAL A 134 19.72 3.25 8.71
N LEU A 135 20.24 2.65 7.63
CA LEU A 135 19.55 1.58 6.91
C LEU A 135 19.42 0.32 7.76
N ASP A 136 20.46 -0.07 8.50
CA ASP A 136 20.43 -1.24 9.38
C ASP A 136 19.48 -1.03 10.56
N THR A 137 19.35 0.20 11.04
CA THR A 137 18.35 0.59 12.05
C THR A 137 16.92 0.51 11.49
N LEU A 138 16.70 0.94 10.25
CA LEU A 138 15.39 0.89 9.57
C LEU A 138 14.99 -0.55 9.21
N LEU A 139 15.96 -1.40 8.93
CA LEU A 139 15.81 -2.80 8.56
C LEU A 139 16.19 -3.74 9.71
N ARG A 140 15.94 -3.40 10.97
CA ARG A 140 16.05 -4.39 12.06
C ARG A 140 14.89 -5.38 11.97
N PHE A 141 15.14 -6.65 12.27
CA PHE A 141 14.06 -7.65 12.30
C PHE A 141 13.12 -7.31 13.46
N ALA A 142 11.86 -7.73 13.36
CA ALA A 142 11.03 -7.77 14.54
C ALA A 142 11.72 -8.71 15.56
N GLU A 143 12.08 -8.16 16.72
CA GLU A 143 12.76 -8.91 17.78
C GLU A 143 11.82 -9.97 18.40
N ASP A 144 10.51 -9.82 18.20
CA ASP A 144 9.49 -10.72 18.72
C ASP A 144 8.89 -11.62 17.62
N GLY A 145 9.24 -12.91 17.67
CA GLY A 145 8.76 -13.92 16.73
C GLY A 145 7.28 -14.27 16.87
N SER A 146 6.63 -13.93 18.00
CA SER A 146 5.21 -14.25 18.26
C SER A 146 4.26 -13.58 17.25
N ASP A 147 4.65 -12.41 16.77
CA ASP A 147 3.87 -11.51 15.91
C ASP A 147 3.86 -11.97 14.42
N THR A 148 4.71 -12.94 14.06
CA THR A 148 4.94 -13.42 12.68
C THR A 148 3.93 -14.45 12.20
N THR A 149 3.20 -15.07 13.13
CA THR A 149 2.13 -16.03 12.82
C THR A 149 0.74 -15.39 12.78
N ALA A 150 0.63 -14.15 13.26
CA ALA A 150 -0.62 -13.42 13.29
C ALA A 150 -1.06 -13.07 11.87
N THR A 151 -2.12 -13.74 11.43
CA THR A 151 -2.81 -13.47 10.17
C THR A 151 -4.18 -12.88 10.44
N ARG A 152 -4.67 -12.10 9.48
CA ARG A 152 -6.00 -11.53 9.56
C ARG A 152 -6.69 -11.54 8.22
N ALA A 153 -7.94 -11.99 8.20
CA ALA A 153 -8.79 -11.89 7.03
C ALA A 153 -8.99 -10.42 6.65
N VAL A 154 -8.80 -10.12 5.37
CA VAL A 154 -9.02 -8.81 4.77
C VAL A 154 -9.77 -8.98 3.45
N GLY A 155 -10.34 -7.91 2.91
CA GLY A 155 -10.91 -7.90 1.57
C GLY A 155 -12.25 -7.20 1.46
N ALA A 156 -12.91 -6.87 2.57
CA ALA A 156 -14.20 -6.19 2.53
C ALA A 156 -14.08 -4.82 1.85
N ALA A 157 -13.04 -4.05 2.20
CA ALA A 157 -12.77 -2.75 1.59
C ALA A 157 -12.31 -2.84 0.13
N PHE A 158 -11.92 -4.02 -0.34
CA PHE A 158 -11.43 -4.26 -1.70
C PHE A 158 -12.48 -4.92 -2.60
N ALA A 159 -13.67 -5.18 -2.09
CA ALA A 159 -14.76 -5.75 -2.85
C ALA A 159 -15.08 -4.88 -4.07
N SER A 160 -15.18 -5.53 -5.23
CA SER A 160 -15.47 -4.93 -6.55
C SER A 160 -14.39 -4.00 -7.13
N LEU A 161 -13.28 -3.76 -6.42
CA LEU A 161 -12.19 -2.91 -6.94
C LEU A 161 -11.42 -3.57 -8.09
N ASP A 162 -11.56 -4.88 -8.28
CA ASP A 162 -11.01 -5.62 -9.41
C ASP A 162 -11.48 -5.08 -10.76
N ALA A 163 -12.71 -4.55 -10.82
CA ALA A 163 -13.24 -3.87 -12.02
C ALA A 163 -12.41 -2.65 -12.45
N GLY A 164 -11.67 -2.01 -11.52
CA GLY A 164 -10.80 -0.87 -11.82
C GLY A 164 -9.39 -1.27 -12.27
N ILE A 165 -9.07 -2.57 -12.35
CA ILE A 165 -7.72 -3.06 -12.69
C ILE A 165 -7.43 -3.07 -14.20
N PRO A 166 -8.32 -3.59 -15.08
CA PRO A 166 -8.01 -3.74 -16.50
C PRO A 166 -7.61 -2.40 -17.14
N ASP A 167 -6.60 -2.42 -18.01
CA ASP A 167 -6.13 -1.26 -18.77
C ASP A 167 -5.70 -0.05 -17.92
N ARG A 168 -5.37 -0.26 -16.64
CA ARG A 168 -4.92 0.83 -15.76
C ARG A 168 -3.58 1.38 -16.22
N SER A 169 -3.57 2.66 -16.59
CA SER A 169 -2.37 3.45 -16.89
C SER A 169 -2.24 4.66 -15.96
N SER A 170 -1.02 5.10 -15.74
CA SER A 170 -0.76 6.37 -15.04
C SER A 170 -0.96 7.54 -16.01
N HIS A 171 -1.95 8.38 -15.78
CA HIS A 171 -2.19 9.60 -16.55
C HIS A 171 -1.59 10.83 -15.88
N ARG A 172 -1.14 11.79 -16.71
CA ARG A 172 -0.55 13.06 -16.28
C ARG A 172 -1.18 14.28 -16.95
N MET A 173 -2.00 14.07 -17.96
CA MET A 173 -2.65 15.13 -18.74
C MET A 173 -4.15 15.06 -18.52
N TRP A 174 -4.78 16.21 -18.34
CA TRP A 174 -6.15 16.32 -17.84
C TRP A 174 -6.97 17.24 -18.72
N GLU A 175 -8.24 16.87 -18.91
CA GLU A 175 -9.23 17.82 -19.38
C GLU A 175 -9.50 18.91 -18.33
N GLN A 176 -10.08 20.03 -18.78
CA GLN A 176 -10.59 21.08 -17.88
C GLN A 176 -11.92 20.70 -17.23
N ARG A 177 -12.50 19.54 -17.59
CA ARG A 177 -13.77 19.05 -17.06
C ARG A 177 -13.69 18.85 -15.53
N PRO A 178 -14.65 19.40 -14.76
CA PRO A 178 -14.70 19.20 -13.32
C PRO A 178 -15.09 17.76 -12.96
N VAL A 179 -14.68 17.33 -11.77
CA VAL A 179 -15.05 16.04 -11.19
C VAL A 179 -16.30 16.20 -10.32
N GLY A 180 -17.25 15.28 -10.43
CA GLY A 180 -18.46 15.28 -9.61
C GLY A 180 -18.16 15.01 -8.12
N PRO A 181 -18.76 15.75 -7.17
CA PRO A 181 -18.49 15.63 -5.73
C PRO A 181 -18.80 14.24 -5.16
N ASP A 182 -19.78 13.53 -5.73
CA ASP A 182 -20.12 12.17 -5.33
C ASP A 182 -18.97 11.19 -5.58
N VAL A 183 -18.25 11.35 -6.69
CA VAL A 183 -17.09 10.49 -7.01
C VAL A 183 -15.94 10.79 -6.05
N VAL A 184 -15.68 12.06 -5.75
CA VAL A 184 -14.66 12.45 -4.76
C VAL A 184 -14.97 11.84 -3.39
N SER A 185 -16.23 11.88 -2.96
CA SER A 185 -16.69 11.30 -1.70
C SER A 185 -16.52 9.78 -1.68
N ARG A 186 -16.88 9.08 -2.76
CA ARG A 186 -16.67 7.63 -2.88
C ARG A 186 -15.21 7.23 -2.81
N VAL A 187 -14.33 7.97 -3.49
CA VAL A 187 -12.88 7.77 -3.43
C VAL A 187 -12.37 7.95 -2.00
N ALA A 188 -12.80 9.03 -1.32
CA ALA A 188 -12.43 9.29 0.06
C ALA A 188 -12.89 8.18 1.02
N SER A 189 -14.14 7.74 0.89
CA SER A 189 -14.68 6.61 1.65
C SER A 189 -13.91 5.33 1.40
N ARG A 190 -13.60 5.01 0.13
CA ARG A 190 -12.84 3.80 -0.20
C ARG A 190 -11.42 3.80 0.37
N ILE A 191 -10.74 4.95 0.33
CA ILE A 191 -9.41 5.11 0.93
C ILE A 191 -9.46 4.77 2.43
N MET A 192 -10.43 5.32 3.14
CA MET A 192 -10.57 5.11 4.58
C MET A 192 -11.06 3.71 4.94
N GLU A 193 -11.96 3.11 4.16
CA GLU A 193 -12.34 1.70 4.31
C GLU A 193 -11.11 0.79 4.23
N ALA A 194 -10.28 0.96 3.18
CA ALA A 194 -9.08 0.15 3.00
C ALA A 194 -8.07 0.38 4.14
N ARG A 195 -7.85 1.63 4.51
CA ARG A 195 -6.95 2.00 5.61
C ARG A 195 -7.44 1.46 6.95
N ASN A 196 -8.72 1.63 7.29
CA ASN A 196 -9.31 1.17 8.54
C ASN A 196 -9.32 -0.35 8.63
N GLU A 197 -9.70 -1.04 7.55
CA GLU A 197 -9.62 -2.50 7.50
C GLU A 197 -8.18 -2.92 7.77
N LEU A 198 -7.17 -2.34 7.13
CA LEU A 198 -5.76 -2.70 7.37
C LEU A 198 -5.23 -2.35 8.76
N ALA A 199 -5.77 -1.32 9.40
CA ALA A 199 -5.34 -0.89 10.73
C ALA A 199 -5.92 -1.73 11.88
N GLN A 200 -6.99 -2.51 11.66
CA GLN A 200 -7.57 -3.35 12.71
C GLN A 200 -6.54 -4.31 13.32
N GLY A 201 -6.43 -4.31 14.65
CA GLY A 201 -5.46 -5.13 15.39
C GLY A 201 -4.05 -4.56 15.43
N THR A 202 -3.82 -3.34 14.89
CA THR A 202 -2.55 -2.63 15.02
C THR A 202 -2.70 -1.43 15.95
N ALA A 203 -1.67 -1.13 16.74
CA ALA A 203 -1.77 -0.24 17.89
C ALA A 203 -2.02 1.26 17.58
N SER A 204 -2.03 1.71 16.32
CA SER A 204 -2.43 3.10 16.02
C SER A 204 -2.61 3.34 14.53
N PRO A 205 -3.54 4.23 14.13
CA PRO A 205 -3.53 4.86 12.83
C PRO A 205 -2.20 5.55 12.52
N ARG A 206 -1.73 5.44 11.27
CA ARG A 206 -0.40 5.92 10.88
C ARG A 206 -0.42 6.90 9.71
N THR A 207 -1.53 6.94 8.98
CA THR A 207 -1.69 7.76 7.79
C THR A 207 -3.04 8.47 7.81
N ASP A 208 -2.99 9.77 7.60
CA ASP A 208 -4.15 10.61 7.34
C ASP A 208 -4.22 10.97 5.86
N PHE A 209 -5.40 11.33 5.38
CA PHE A 209 -5.61 11.73 4.01
C PHE A 209 -6.34 13.06 3.94
N ALA A 210 -6.02 13.85 2.91
CA ALA A 210 -6.69 15.10 2.60
C ALA A 210 -6.98 15.17 1.10
N VAL A 211 -8.05 15.84 0.74
CA VAL A 211 -8.43 16.14 -0.65
C VAL A 211 -8.13 17.59 -0.94
N ILE A 212 -7.53 17.88 -2.09
CA ILE A 212 -7.37 19.21 -2.65
C ILE A 212 -8.15 19.24 -3.95
N GLY A 213 -9.31 19.90 -3.95
CA GLY A 213 -10.15 20.03 -5.15
C GLY A 213 -9.91 21.36 -5.82
N GLN A 214 -9.33 21.33 -7.02
CA GLN A 214 -9.19 22.51 -7.87
C GLN A 214 -10.41 22.70 -8.78
N ARG A 215 -10.98 21.59 -9.29
CA ARG A 215 -12.15 21.59 -10.18
C ARG A 215 -13.13 20.50 -9.76
N VAL A 216 -13.81 20.71 -8.65
CA VAL A 216 -14.94 19.87 -8.19
C VAL A 216 -16.24 20.60 -8.50
N GLU A 217 -17.16 19.91 -9.19
CA GLU A 217 -18.42 20.48 -9.67
C GLU A 217 -19.19 21.20 -8.56
N GLY A 218 -19.70 22.40 -8.86
CA GLY A 218 -20.48 23.21 -7.92
C GLY A 218 -19.68 23.83 -6.78
N THR A 219 -18.33 23.73 -6.78
CA THR A 219 -17.50 24.24 -5.68
C THR A 219 -16.32 25.08 -6.17
N SER A 220 -16.01 26.15 -5.44
CA SER A 220 -14.73 26.86 -5.56
C SER A 220 -13.56 25.98 -5.07
N PRO A 221 -12.32 26.22 -5.54
CA PRO A 221 -11.14 25.52 -5.05
C PRO A 221 -11.05 25.49 -3.53
N ARG A 222 -10.81 24.30 -2.96
CA ARG A 222 -10.73 24.09 -1.51
C ARG A 222 -10.02 22.80 -1.14
N SER A 223 -9.66 22.69 0.13
CA SER A 223 -9.10 21.47 0.72
C SER A 223 -10.01 20.90 1.80
N TRP A 224 -10.00 19.58 1.93
CA TRP A 224 -10.75 18.84 2.93
C TRP A 224 -9.87 17.81 3.61
N ASP A 225 -10.09 17.59 4.90
CA ASP A 225 -9.61 16.41 5.60
C ASP A 225 -10.56 15.25 5.31
N ILE A 226 -10.02 14.04 5.16
CA ILE A 226 -10.84 12.83 5.10
C ILE A 226 -10.98 12.27 6.52
N THR A 227 -12.19 12.24 7.06
CA THR A 227 -12.46 11.74 8.41
C THR A 227 -12.24 10.23 8.52
N ALA A 228 -12.24 9.69 9.75
CA ALA A 228 -12.12 8.24 9.97
C ALA A 228 -13.22 7.44 9.24
N GLU A 229 -14.41 8.03 9.09
CA GLU A 229 -15.57 7.46 8.41
C GLU A 229 -15.52 7.62 6.89
N GLY A 230 -14.51 8.33 6.37
CA GLY A 230 -14.38 8.61 4.94
C GLY A 230 -15.21 9.78 4.43
N SER A 231 -15.69 10.64 5.33
CA SER A 231 -16.38 11.88 4.99
C SER A 231 -15.39 13.03 4.76
N LEU A 232 -15.84 14.13 4.15
CA LEU A 232 -14.98 15.29 3.83
C LEU A 232 -15.29 16.48 4.73
N GLU A 233 -14.32 16.87 5.56
CA GLU A 233 -14.40 18.06 6.42
C GLU A 233 -13.60 19.21 5.82
N LEU A 234 -14.21 20.39 5.67
CA LEU A 234 -13.55 21.54 5.06
C LEU A 234 -12.38 22.03 5.93
N ILE A 235 -11.18 22.08 5.35
CA ILE A 235 -10.00 22.69 5.98
C ILE A 235 -10.00 24.19 5.65
N THR A 236 -9.88 24.52 4.37
CA THR A 236 -9.84 25.90 3.90
C THR A 236 -10.30 26.03 2.46
N ARG A 237 -10.77 27.23 2.10
CA ARG A 237 -10.90 27.66 0.71
C ARG A 237 -9.52 28.03 0.17
N LEU A 238 -9.34 27.83 -1.12
CA LEU A 238 -8.07 28.04 -1.80
C LEU A 238 -8.20 29.13 -2.86
N GLU A 239 -7.07 29.76 -3.16
CA GLU A 239 -6.91 30.63 -4.31
C GLU A 239 -7.02 29.82 -5.62
N ASP A 240 -7.07 30.50 -6.75
CA ASP A 240 -7.04 29.83 -8.06
C ASP A 240 -5.67 29.16 -8.28
N GLN A 241 -5.67 27.93 -8.78
CA GLN A 241 -4.48 27.10 -9.02
C GLN A 241 -3.61 26.82 -7.78
N PRO A 242 -4.17 26.28 -6.68
CA PRO A 242 -3.45 26.09 -5.42
C PRO A 242 -2.30 25.08 -5.48
N LEU A 243 -2.15 24.34 -6.59
CA LEU A 243 -1.16 23.28 -6.74
C LEU A 243 0.10 23.66 -7.52
N ALA A 244 0.17 24.86 -8.10
CA ALA A 244 1.27 25.26 -8.98
C ALA A 244 2.65 25.05 -8.33
N ASP A 245 2.77 25.33 -7.04
CA ASP A 245 4.01 25.20 -6.26
C ASP A 245 4.02 23.98 -5.33
N ALA A 246 2.97 23.16 -5.32
CA ALA A 246 2.82 22.04 -4.38
C ALA A 246 3.39 20.72 -4.91
N VAL A 247 3.69 20.63 -6.20
CA VAL A 247 4.12 19.39 -6.87
C VAL A 247 5.40 19.59 -7.67
N ILE A 248 6.25 18.55 -7.68
CA ILE A 248 7.51 18.54 -8.45
C ILE A 248 7.24 18.42 -9.95
N GLN A 249 6.21 17.66 -10.32
CA GLN A 249 5.85 17.42 -11.71
C GLN A 249 4.70 18.37 -12.07
N PRO A 250 4.96 19.40 -12.90
CA PRO A 250 3.98 20.46 -13.17
C PRO A 250 2.70 19.92 -13.81
N GLU A 251 2.73 18.77 -14.49
CA GLU A 251 1.56 18.18 -15.10
C GLU A 251 0.50 17.76 -14.05
N TYR A 252 0.93 17.41 -12.83
CA TYR A 252 0.01 17.11 -11.72
C TYR A 252 -0.59 18.36 -11.06
N SER A 253 -0.02 19.55 -11.26
CA SER A 253 -0.63 20.79 -10.76
C SER A 253 -1.92 21.12 -11.49
N LEU A 254 -2.14 20.51 -12.66
CA LEU A 254 -3.34 20.68 -13.48
C LEU A 254 -4.45 19.68 -13.14
N ALA A 255 -4.21 18.71 -12.25
CA ALA A 255 -5.20 17.68 -11.92
C ALA A 255 -6.44 18.30 -11.25
N PRO A 256 -7.68 17.99 -11.69
CA PRO A 256 -8.90 18.49 -11.06
C PRO A 256 -8.95 18.28 -9.54
N VAL A 257 -8.45 17.13 -9.08
CA VAL A 257 -8.40 16.78 -7.66
C VAL A 257 -7.07 16.07 -7.36
N LEU A 258 -6.47 16.37 -6.21
CA LEU A 258 -5.44 15.55 -5.59
C LEU A 258 -5.95 14.96 -4.28
N VAL A 259 -5.60 13.71 -4.01
CA VAL A 259 -5.72 13.12 -2.66
C VAL A 259 -4.32 12.90 -2.11
N VAL A 260 -4.02 13.49 -0.96
CA VAL A 260 -2.69 13.51 -0.35
C VAL A 260 -2.69 12.62 0.88
N ALA A 261 -1.80 11.64 0.90
CA ALA A 261 -1.50 10.87 2.10
C ALA A 261 -0.42 11.58 2.92
N THR A 262 -0.67 11.70 4.23
CA THR A 262 0.24 12.32 5.19
C THR A 262 0.53 11.38 6.33
N VAL A 263 1.72 11.51 6.92
CA VAL A 263 2.12 10.72 8.09
C VAL A 263 2.41 11.62 9.28
N ARG A 264 2.05 11.15 10.46
CA ARG A 264 2.27 11.87 11.73
C ARG A 264 3.58 11.46 12.39
N LEU A 265 4.69 12.08 11.98
CA LEU A 265 6.03 11.65 12.38
C LEU A 265 6.24 11.61 13.91
N ALA A 266 5.68 12.57 14.63
CA ALA A 266 5.74 12.60 16.10
C ALA A 266 5.04 11.39 16.73
N GLU A 267 3.87 11.01 16.23
CA GLU A 267 3.13 9.83 16.71
C GLU A 267 3.85 8.53 16.34
N LEU A 268 4.29 8.39 15.08
CA LEU A 268 5.04 7.21 14.63
C LEU A 268 6.30 6.98 15.47
N SER A 269 7.01 8.05 15.82
CA SER A 269 8.21 7.98 16.66
C SER A 269 7.91 7.47 18.08
N ARG A 270 6.72 7.75 18.63
CA ARG A 270 6.29 7.27 19.95
C ARG A 270 5.87 5.80 19.94
N TRP A 271 5.20 5.35 18.87
CA TRP A 271 4.52 4.05 18.87
C TRP A 271 5.30 2.89 18.25
N GLY A 272 6.26 3.15 17.36
CA GLY A 272 7.02 2.07 16.73
C GLY A 272 8.22 2.50 15.90
N GLY A 273 8.70 3.73 16.14
CA GLY A 273 9.90 4.30 15.54
C GLY A 273 9.96 4.15 14.01
N SER A 274 11.12 3.76 13.54
CA SER A 274 11.46 3.55 12.13
C SER A 274 10.53 2.59 11.39
N ARG A 275 10.15 1.47 12.03
CA ARG A 275 9.27 0.48 11.40
C ARG A 275 7.86 1.04 11.25
N ALA A 276 7.37 1.79 12.23
CA ALA A 276 6.06 2.40 12.14
C ALA A 276 5.94 3.34 10.93
N TYR A 277 7.02 4.05 10.60
CA TYR A 277 7.10 4.86 9.39
C TYR A 277 6.99 4.02 8.10
N LEU A 278 7.71 2.90 8.00
CA LEU A 278 7.63 2.03 6.82
C LEU A 278 6.22 1.43 6.62
N ASP A 279 5.58 1.01 7.70
CA ASP A 279 4.21 0.51 7.68
C ASP A 279 3.22 1.63 7.26
N ALA A 280 3.44 2.88 7.72
CA ALA A 280 2.65 4.05 7.30
C ALA A 280 2.78 4.33 5.80
N LEU A 281 3.97 4.20 5.23
CA LEU A 281 4.17 4.35 3.78
C LEU A 281 3.42 3.28 2.99
N MET A 282 3.42 2.03 3.48
CA MET A 282 2.62 0.97 2.86
C MET A 282 1.12 1.24 2.99
N GLU A 283 0.64 1.70 4.15
CA GLU A 283 -0.75 2.12 4.37
C GLU A 283 -1.16 3.22 3.39
N ALA A 284 -0.34 4.27 3.25
CA ALA A 284 -0.54 5.35 2.27
C ALA A 284 -0.65 4.82 0.83
N GLY A 285 0.28 3.96 0.41
CA GLY A 285 0.26 3.35 -0.93
C GLY A 285 -0.98 2.49 -1.17
N THR A 286 -1.40 1.70 -0.18
CA THR A 286 -2.59 0.85 -0.30
C THR A 286 -3.89 1.65 -0.32
N GLY A 287 -4.03 2.62 0.58
CA GLY A 287 -5.21 3.50 0.64
C GLY A 287 -5.40 4.25 -0.67
N LEU A 288 -4.36 4.98 -1.13
CA LEU A 288 -4.44 5.72 -2.39
C LEU A 288 -4.67 4.81 -3.61
N HIS A 289 -4.11 3.60 -3.64
CA HIS A 289 -4.41 2.65 -4.72
C HIS A 289 -5.86 2.17 -4.70
N ALA A 290 -6.44 1.93 -3.52
CA ALA A 290 -7.87 1.62 -3.42
C ALA A 290 -8.74 2.78 -3.93
N GLY A 291 -8.37 4.02 -3.61
CA GLY A 291 -8.99 5.23 -4.16
C GLY A 291 -8.85 5.34 -5.69
N TRP A 292 -7.69 4.97 -6.23
CA TRP A 292 -7.47 4.91 -7.68
C TRP A 292 -8.37 3.87 -8.35
N LEU A 293 -8.47 2.66 -7.81
CA LEU A 293 -9.37 1.64 -8.36
C LEU A 293 -10.83 2.08 -8.29
N GLU A 294 -11.24 2.77 -7.21
CA GLU A 294 -12.59 3.34 -7.09
C GLU A 294 -12.87 4.40 -8.15
N MET A 295 -11.99 5.39 -8.33
CA MET A 295 -12.25 6.46 -9.30
C MET A 295 -12.37 5.94 -10.75
N ARG A 296 -11.64 4.86 -11.09
CA ARG A 296 -11.72 4.24 -12.42
C ARG A 296 -13.07 3.59 -12.69
N ARG A 297 -13.71 3.04 -11.66
CA ARG A 297 -15.09 2.54 -11.76
C ARG A 297 -16.10 3.64 -12.12
N HIS A 298 -15.72 4.91 -11.97
CA HIS A 298 -16.51 6.09 -12.32
C HIS A 298 -15.97 6.82 -13.56
N GLY A 299 -15.14 6.17 -14.38
CA GLY A 299 -14.64 6.72 -15.64
C GLY A 299 -13.61 7.84 -15.49
N LEU A 300 -12.98 7.96 -14.33
CA LEU A 300 -11.83 8.84 -14.11
C LEU A 300 -10.53 8.07 -14.26
N GLU A 301 -9.46 8.78 -14.59
CA GLU A 301 -8.13 8.23 -14.62
C GLU A 301 -7.20 9.01 -13.69
N GLY A 302 -5.97 8.50 -13.53
CA GLY A 302 -4.94 9.31 -12.93
C GLY A 302 -3.67 8.58 -12.56
N GLY A 303 -3.03 8.98 -11.46
CA GLY A 303 -1.71 8.48 -11.13
C GLY A 303 -1.27 8.78 -9.72
N VAL A 304 -0.67 7.77 -9.07
CA VAL A 304 0.00 7.93 -7.79
C VAL A 304 1.42 8.45 -8.01
N PHE A 305 1.83 9.45 -7.24
CA PHE A 305 3.16 10.05 -7.31
C PHE A 305 3.67 10.53 -5.95
N ALA A 306 4.99 10.47 -5.73
CA ALA A 306 5.63 10.84 -4.48
C ALA A 306 6.14 12.31 -4.44
N GLY A 307 6.06 13.01 -5.58
CA GLY A 307 6.62 14.34 -5.79
C GLY A 307 5.74 15.48 -5.29
N ILE A 308 5.24 15.38 -4.06
CA ILE A 308 4.56 16.48 -3.36
C ILE A 308 5.58 17.21 -2.47
N LEU A 309 5.68 18.53 -2.61
CA LEU A 309 6.70 19.34 -1.95
C LEU A 309 6.27 19.66 -0.51
N PRO A 310 7.01 19.25 0.52
CA PRO A 310 6.63 19.50 1.90
C PRO A 310 7.01 20.92 2.33
N ASP A 311 6.66 21.96 1.57
CA ASP A 311 7.05 23.34 1.87
C ASP A 311 5.87 24.21 2.37
N LYS A 312 6.03 25.55 2.31
CA LYS A 312 5.04 26.50 2.81
C LYS A 312 3.71 26.45 2.04
N SER A 313 3.72 26.07 0.76
CA SER A 313 2.50 25.95 -0.04
C SER A 313 1.58 24.87 0.54
N VAL A 314 2.15 23.70 0.85
CA VAL A 314 1.43 22.54 1.39
C VAL A 314 0.88 22.77 2.80
N LYS A 315 1.50 23.62 3.62
CA LYS A 315 0.94 24.00 4.94
C LYS A 315 -0.43 24.68 4.84
N ARG A 316 -0.73 25.36 3.73
CA ARG A 316 -2.05 25.97 3.51
C ARG A 316 -3.06 24.97 2.98
N LEU A 317 -2.58 23.95 2.27
CA LEU A 317 -3.42 22.92 1.63
C LEU A 317 -3.83 21.83 2.62
N LEU A 318 -3.03 21.63 3.66
CA LEU A 318 -3.22 20.59 4.65
C LEU A 318 -3.39 21.22 6.02
N ASN A 319 -4.34 20.70 6.80
CA ASN A 319 -4.50 21.10 8.18
C ASN A 319 -3.27 20.64 8.99
N GLY A 320 -2.56 21.58 9.63
CA GLY A 320 -1.47 21.30 10.55
C GLY A 320 -0.08 21.77 10.09
N SER A 321 0.92 21.52 10.94
CA SER A 321 2.32 21.81 10.63
C SER A 321 2.98 20.65 9.88
N LEU A 322 4.01 20.88 9.08
CA LEU A 322 4.77 19.81 8.41
C LEU A 322 5.46 18.83 9.38
N TRP A 323 5.66 19.25 10.62
CA TRP A 323 6.16 18.40 11.70
C TRP A 323 5.08 17.46 12.24
N ASP A 324 3.83 17.90 12.17
CA ASP A 324 2.67 17.15 12.60
C ASP A 324 2.14 16.25 11.48
N ARG A 325 2.03 16.74 10.25
CA ARG A 325 1.56 16.01 9.08
C ARG A 325 2.50 16.22 7.90
N ARG A 326 3.28 15.18 7.59
CA ARG A 326 4.21 15.21 6.46
C ARG A 326 3.60 14.52 5.25
N PRO A 327 3.45 15.18 4.09
CA PRO A 327 2.96 14.53 2.89
C PRO A 327 3.97 13.49 2.40
N VAL A 328 3.49 12.30 2.04
CA VAL A 328 4.36 11.19 1.61
C VAL A 328 4.02 10.66 0.22
N LEU A 329 2.77 10.82 -0.21
CA LEU A 329 2.26 10.29 -1.47
C LEU A 329 1.02 11.09 -1.87
N ALA A 330 0.76 11.20 -3.16
CA ALA A 330 -0.47 11.79 -3.66
C ALA A 330 -1.04 10.95 -4.81
N LEU A 331 -2.36 11.00 -4.95
CA LEU A 331 -3.13 10.50 -6.08
C LEU A 331 -3.67 11.70 -6.84
N ALA A 332 -3.27 11.86 -8.10
CA ALA A 332 -3.94 12.78 -9.01
C ALA A 332 -5.12 12.09 -9.67
N MET A 333 -6.25 12.78 -9.78
CA MET A 333 -7.47 12.26 -10.40
C MET A 333 -8.16 13.29 -11.29
N GLY A 334 -8.71 12.82 -12.41
CA GLY A 334 -9.46 13.65 -13.34
C GLY A 334 -9.86 12.91 -14.61
N HIS A 335 -10.47 13.64 -15.53
CA HIS A 335 -10.72 13.14 -16.89
C HIS A 335 -9.42 13.20 -17.69
N PRO A 336 -8.94 12.07 -18.25
CA PRO A 336 -7.71 12.06 -19.04
C PRO A 336 -7.92 12.86 -20.33
N LEU A 337 -6.91 13.59 -20.77
CA LEU A 337 -6.94 14.17 -22.11
C LEU A 337 -7.01 13.03 -23.15
N PRO A 338 -7.89 13.08 -24.16
CA PRO A 338 -7.98 12.02 -25.17
C PRO A 338 -6.64 11.82 -25.85
N SER A 339 -6.22 10.56 -26.04
CA SER A 339 -4.97 10.29 -26.72
C SER A 339 -5.06 10.72 -28.19
N GLU A 340 -3.96 11.17 -28.80
CA GLU A 340 -3.95 11.55 -30.23
C GLU A 340 -4.45 10.43 -31.15
N LYS A 341 -4.32 9.16 -30.72
CA LYS A 341 -4.80 7.99 -31.45
C LYS A 341 -6.33 7.81 -31.43
N GLU A 342 -7.02 8.40 -30.47
CA GLU A 342 -8.50 8.37 -30.40
C GLU A 342 -9.14 9.54 -31.15
N GLN A 343 -8.34 10.53 -31.55
CA GLN A 343 -8.79 11.71 -32.29
C GLN A 343 -8.63 11.57 -33.82
N ALA A 344 -7.90 10.55 -34.29
CA ALA A 344 -7.62 10.27 -35.70
C ALA A 344 -8.51 9.14 -36.24
#